data_AF-A0A956DS54-F1
#
_entry.id   AF-A0A956DS54-F1
#
_cell.length_a   1.000
_cell.length_b   1.000
_cell.length_c   1.000
_cell.angle_alpha   90.00
_cell.angle_beta   90.00
_cell.angle_gamma   90.00
#
_symmetry.space_group_name_H-M   'P 1'
#
loop_
_entity.id
_entity.type
_entity.pdbx_description
1 polymer ?
#
loop_
_entity_poly.entity_id
_entity_poly.type
_entity_poly.pdbx_seq_one_letter_code
_entity_poly.pdbx_strand_id
1 'polypeptide(L)'
;CLAGGRNKLLAAKAYDLFNAQIAGDGLAIHVPETIWDVSRGEIPIWVRRMGGVAVVKNPYSNAGQGVWTITSPEELEAFMELEHHYDRFIVQALIGNVRWSSRGHEGRLYHVGTVPGREGKIYAADLRMMVGNGPSGFFPVAIYARRARSPLAVDIGGGQSSWSMLGTNLSVRQADGSWSTESERLMLMDSRDFNRLGVGFDDLVEAYLQTVLSVTAIDSMAKNLTTQKGRFRRKLFASLNPDPTLVDEIMHLPVPPDVPSGPSSSPQLV
;
A
#
# COMPACT_ATOMS: atom_id res chain seq x y z
N CYS A 1 -7.37 -5.90 10.59
CA CYS A 1 -8.01 -5.75 9.26
C CYS A 1 -6.94 -5.99 8.20
N LEU A 2 -7.14 -6.95 7.29
CA LEU A 2 -6.25 -7.18 6.15
C LEU A 2 -6.54 -6.19 5.02
N ALA A 3 -7.82 -5.94 4.78
CA ALA A 3 -8.28 -4.83 3.97
C ALA A 3 -8.04 -3.49 4.70
N GLY A 4 -7.46 -2.49 4.06
CA GLY A 4 -7.29 -1.15 4.63
C GLY A 4 -5.91 -0.83 5.21
N GLY A 5 -4.87 -1.57 4.84
CA GLY A 5 -3.47 -1.15 5.03
C GLY A 5 -2.92 -1.28 6.46
N ARG A 6 -3.70 -1.85 7.39
CA ARG A 6 -3.31 -2.05 8.79
C ARG A 6 -2.31 -3.20 9.00
N ASN A 7 -2.17 -4.08 8.01
CA ASN A 7 -1.11 -5.09 7.98
C ASN A 7 -0.60 -5.24 6.54
N LYS A 8 0.39 -4.44 6.18
CA LYS A 8 0.99 -4.41 4.84
C LYS A 8 1.79 -5.68 4.54
N LEU A 9 2.36 -6.30 5.57
CA LEU A 9 3.18 -7.51 5.44
C LEU A 9 2.32 -8.67 4.94
N LEU A 10 1.20 -8.88 5.61
CA LEU A 10 0.29 -9.95 5.25
C LEU A 10 -0.44 -9.68 3.93
N ALA A 11 -0.71 -8.42 3.60
CA ALA A 11 -1.23 -8.03 2.29
C ALA A 11 -0.23 -8.35 1.16
N ALA A 12 1.06 -8.02 1.35
CA ALA A 12 2.10 -8.34 0.37
C ALA A 12 2.23 -9.86 0.15
N LYS A 13 2.21 -10.65 1.23
CA LYS A 13 2.22 -12.12 1.14
C LYS A 13 0.95 -12.68 0.48
N ALA A 14 -0.21 -12.05 0.69
CA ALA A 14 -1.45 -12.44 0.03
C ALA A 14 -1.38 -12.25 -1.48
N TYR A 15 -0.82 -11.13 -1.94
CA TYR A 15 -0.65 -10.85 -3.37
C TYR A 15 0.32 -11.82 -4.03
N ASP A 16 1.45 -12.10 -3.38
CA ASP A 16 2.43 -13.07 -3.89
C ASP A 16 1.86 -14.49 -4.03
N LEU A 17 1.22 -14.99 -2.97
CA LEU A 17 0.58 -16.31 -2.98
C LEU A 17 -0.53 -16.39 -4.03
N PHE A 18 -1.30 -15.31 -4.21
CA PHE A 18 -2.37 -15.28 -5.20
C PHE A 18 -1.81 -15.25 -6.63
N ASN A 19 -0.78 -14.45 -6.89
CA ASN A 19 -0.08 -14.45 -8.19
C ASN A 19 0.48 -15.84 -8.53
N ALA A 20 1.02 -16.56 -7.55
CA ALA A 20 1.48 -17.94 -7.75
C ALA A 20 0.33 -18.90 -8.08
N GLN A 21 -0.88 -18.68 -7.54
CA GLN A 21 -2.06 -19.52 -7.80
C GLN A 21 -2.63 -19.32 -9.21
N ILE A 22 -2.62 -18.08 -9.71
CA ILE A 22 -3.14 -17.73 -11.04
C ILE A 22 -2.04 -17.71 -12.12
N ALA A 23 -0.86 -18.24 -11.78
CA ALA A 23 0.27 -18.28 -12.68
C ALA A 23 -0.10 -19.07 -13.95
N GLY A 24 -0.06 -18.40 -15.10
CA GLY A 24 -0.45 -18.96 -16.40
C GLY A 24 -1.74 -18.37 -16.99
N ASP A 25 -2.55 -17.66 -16.19
CA ASP A 25 -3.80 -17.05 -16.66
C ASP A 25 -3.59 -15.74 -17.44
N GLY A 26 -2.34 -15.26 -17.54
CA GLY A 26 -1.99 -13.99 -18.18
C GLY A 26 -2.33 -12.75 -17.34
N LEU A 27 -2.78 -12.94 -16.09
CA LEU A 27 -3.08 -11.87 -15.13
C LEU A 27 -2.11 -11.93 -13.95
N ALA A 28 -1.78 -10.77 -13.38
CA ALA A 28 -0.97 -10.67 -12.17
C ALA A 28 -1.31 -9.38 -11.42
N ILE A 29 -1.23 -9.42 -10.09
CA ILE A 29 -1.21 -8.24 -9.25
C ILE A 29 0.17 -7.60 -9.36
N HIS A 30 0.23 -6.37 -9.86
CA HIS A 30 1.49 -5.65 -10.03
C HIS A 30 1.86 -4.89 -8.76
N VAL A 31 3.05 -5.18 -8.23
CA VAL A 31 3.66 -4.45 -7.11
C VAL A 31 5.11 -4.12 -7.44
N PRO A 32 5.65 -3.00 -6.91
CA PRO A 32 7.09 -2.78 -6.94
C PRO A 32 7.80 -3.91 -6.17
N GLU A 33 9.05 -4.22 -6.52
CA GLU A 33 9.87 -5.21 -5.79
C GLU A 33 9.80 -4.95 -4.29
N THR A 34 9.36 -5.94 -3.53
CA THR A 34 9.05 -5.82 -2.10
C THR A 34 9.73 -6.95 -1.35
N ILE A 35 10.60 -6.58 -0.42
CA ILE A 35 11.25 -7.51 0.49
C ILE A 35 10.54 -7.46 1.84
N TRP A 36 9.98 -8.58 2.25
CA TRP A 36 9.25 -8.76 3.51
C TRP A 36 10.15 -9.33 4.61
N ASP A 37 9.64 -9.26 5.85
CA ASP A 37 10.26 -9.83 7.05
C ASP A 37 11.67 -9.29 7.37
N VAL A 38 12.03 -8.14 6.81
CA VAL A 38 13.35 -7.52 6.95
C VAL A 38 13.53 -7.07 8.40
N SER A 39 14.56 -7.58 9.09
CA SER A 39 14.94 -7.05 10.41
C SER A 39 15.55 -5.66 10.28
N ARG A 40 15.49 -4.84 11.34
CA ARG A 40 16.09 -3.50 11.33
C ARG A 40 17.55 -3.51 10.86
N GLY A 41 18.34 -4.48 11.34
CA GLY A 41 19.76 -4.60 10.99
C GLY A 41 20.05 -4.92 9.52
N GLU A 42 19.09 -5.50 8.80
CA GLU A 42 19.23 -5.87 7.39
C GLU A 42 18.85 -4.73 6.42
N ILE A 43 18.13 -3.71 6.89
CA ILE A 43 17.63 -2.60 6.05
C ILE A 43 18.75 -1.96 5.21
N PRO A 44 19.93 -1.62 5.76
CA PRO A 44 21.00 -1.01 4.95
C PRO A 44 21.48 -1.90 3.79
N ILE A 45 21.43 -3.23 3.93
CA ILE A 45 21.83 -4.17 2.89
C ILE A 45 20.83 -4.10 1.72
N TRP A 46 19.54 -4.11 2.03
CA TRP A 46 18.47 -4.03 1.04
C TRP A 46 18.41 -2.69 0.33
N VAL A 47 18.60 -1.57 1.06
CA VAL A 47 18.68 -0.23 0.47
C VAL A 47 19.85 -0.14 -0.51
N ARG A 48 21.04 -0.66 -0.14
CA ARG A 48 22.19 -0.72 -1.06
C ARG A 48 21.89 -1.58 -2.29
N ARG A 49 21.27 -2.75 -2.12
CA ARG A 49 20.87 -3.63 -3.23
C ARG A 49 19.93 -2.92 -4.20
N MET A 50 19.01 -2.09 -3.70
CA MET A 50 18.09 -1.28 -4.51
C MET A 50 18.73 -0.03 -5.15
N GLY A 51 20.05 0.15 -5.00
CA GLY A 51 20.78 1.26 -5.60
C GLY A 51 20.86 2.52 -4.73
N GLY A 52 20.68 2.37 -3.41
CA GLY A 52 20.80 3.47 -2.44
C GLY A 52 19.51 4.25 -2.21
N VAL A 53 18.43 3.94 -2.95
CA VAL A 53 17.11 4.53 -2.77
C VAL A 53 16.07 3.44 -2.57
N ALA A 54 15.16 3.62 -1.61
CA ALA A 54 14.11 2.64 -1.28
C ALA A 54 12.99 3.29 -0.43
N VAL A 55 11.89 2.56 -0.25
CA VAL A 55 10.86 2.88 0.74
C VAL A 55 10.91 1.85 1.86
N VAL A 56 11.12 2.31 3.08
CA VAL A 56 11.04 1.47 4.29
C VAL A 56 9.69 1.69 4.95
N LYS A 57 9.00 0.61 5.34
CA LYS A 57 7.67 0.68 5.94
C LYS A 57 7.60 -0.14 7.21
N ASN A 58 7.06 0.46 8.26
CA ASN A 58 6.45 -0.27 9.36
C ASN A 58 5.15 -0.93 8.81
N PRO A 59 5.06 -2.26 8.78
CA PRO A 59 3.95 -2.93 8.14
C PRO A 59 2.62 -2.74 8.88
N TYR A 60 2.65 -2.35 10.16
CA TYR A 60 1.50 -2.38 11.07
C TYR A 60 0.91 -0.97 11.34
N SER A 61 1.56 0.09 10.85
CA SER A 61 1.09 1.48 11.00
C SER A 61 0.09 1.92 9.90
N ASN A 62 -0.58 3.08 10.05
CA ASN A 62 -1.64 3.55 9.15
C ASN A 62 -1.52 5.02 8.74
N ALA A 63 -2.31 5.42 7.74
CA ALA A 63 -2.46 6.83 7.29
C ALA A 63 -1.15 7.52 6.89
N GLY A 64 -0.22 6.78 6.28
CA GLY A 64 1.09 7.31 5.88
C GLY A 64 2.10 7.42 7.01
N GLN A 65 1.73 7.07 8.23
CA GLN A 65 2.68 6.92 9.32
C GLN A 65 3.47 5.62 9.15
N GLY A 66 4.72 5.64 9.61
CA GLY A 66 5.62 4.50 9.49
C GLY A 66 5.99 4.19 8.04
N VAL A 67 6.11 5.21 7.19
CA VAL A 67 6.62 5.10 5.82
C VAL A 67 7.74 6.12 5.67
N TRP A 68 8.92 5.65 5.28
CA TRP A 68 10.11 6.47 5.09
C TRP A 68 10.62 6.26 3.67
N THR A 69 10.76 7.36 2.94
CA THR A 69 11.46 7.40 1.66
C THR A 69 12.93 7.65 1.94
N ILE A 70 13.77 6.67 1.60
CA ILE A 70 15.22 6.75 1.72
C ILE A 70 15.76 7.10 0.34
N THR A 71 16.31 8.30 0.21
CA THR A 71 16.85 8.84 -1.04
C THR A 71 18.30 9.30 -0.90
N SER A 72 18.87 9.19 0.29
CA SER A 72 20.26 9.53 0.62
C SER A 72 20.81 8.67 1.77
N PRO A 73 22.13 8.54 1.91
CA PRO A 73 22.76 7.91 3.07
C PRO A 73 22.37 8.55 4.41
N GLU A 74 22.22 9.87 4.43
CA GLU A 74 21.87 10.63 5.64
C GLU A 74 20.45 10.31 6.11
N GLU A 75 19.49 10.16 5.18
CA GLU A 75 18.14 9.71 5.51
C GLU A 75 18.11 8.26 6.02
N LEU A 76 18.99 7.40 5.49
CA LEU A 76 19.14 6.03 5.98
C LEU A 76 19.69 6.01 7.40
N GLU A 77 20.74 6.77 7.67
CA GLU A 77 21.34 6.90 9.00
C GLU A 77 20.31 7.44 10.01
N ALA A 78 19.61 8.53 9.66
CA ALA A 78 18.56 9.09 10.49
C ALA A 78 17.43 8.08 10.78
N PHE A 79 17.00 7.28 9.79
CA PHE A 79 16.03 6.21 10.00
C PHE A 79 16.56 5.13 10.95
N MET A 80 17.85 4.77 10.81
CA MET A 80 18.51 3.76 11.63
C MET A 80 18.74 4.22 13.08
N GLU A 81 18.73 5.51 13.36
CA GLU A 81 18.81 6.07 14.72
C GLU A 81 17.46 6.09 15.45
N LEU A 82 16.34 6.05 14.71
CA LEU A 82 15.00 6.06 15.32
C LEU A 82 14.79 4.84 16.23
N GLU A 83 14.05 5.08 17.32
CA GLU A 83 13.50 4.00 18.13
C GLU A 83 12.26 3.43 17.46
N HIS A 84 12.21 2.10 17.32
CA HIS A 84 11.12 1.40 16.66
C HIS A 84 10.53 0.37 17.62
N HIS A 85 9.19 0.36 17.71
CA HIS A 85 8.44 -0.59 18.55
C HIS A 85 8.42 -2.02 17.98
N TYR A 86 8.44 -2.13 16.65
CA TYR A 86 8.49 -3.39 15.91
C TYR A 86 9.87 -3.57 15.27
N ASP A 87 10.30 -4.82 15.06
CA ASP A 87 11.60 -5.13 14.45
C ASP A 87 11.47 -5.67 13.02
N ARG A 88 10.25 -5.96 12.54
CA ARG A 88 10.00 -6.39 11.17
C ARG A 88 9.50 -5.25 10.29
N PHE A 89 10.18 -5.08 9.17
CA PHE A 89 9.90 -4.04 8.17
C PHE A 89 9.63 -4.64 6.79
N ILE A 90 9.07 -3.79 5.93
CA ILE A 90 9.07 -3.99 4.49
C ILE A 90 10.05 -3.00 3.88
N VAL A 91 10.95 -3.50 3.03
CA VAL A 91 11.78 -2.65 2.16
C VAL A 91 11.28 -2.84 0.73
N GLN A 92 10.80 -1.76 0.13
CA GLN A 92 10.19 -1.78 -1.20
C GLN A 92 10.95 -0.84 -2.15
N ALA A 93 11.03 -1.23 -3.42
CA ALA A 93 11.54 -0.38 -4.48
C ALA A 93 10.77 0.95 -4.52
N LEU A 94 11.52 2.04 -4.42
CA LEU A 94 11.02 3.40 -4.56
C LEU A 94 10.80 3.71 -6.04
N ILE A 95 9.57 4.06 -6.36
CA ILE A 95 9.19 4.61 -7.67
C ILE A 95 9.21 6.13 -7.53
N GLY A 96 10.18 6.77 -8.17
CA GLY A 96 10.42 8.20 -8.10
C GLY A 96 10.50 8.81 -9.49
N ASN A 97 11.36 9.82 -9.65
CA ASN A 97 11.81 10.22 -10.98
C ASN A 97 12.77 9.16 -11.56
N VAL A 98 12.91 9.10 -12.88
CA VAL A 98 13.83 8.19 -13.58
C VAL A 98 15.27 8.24 -13.02
N ARG A 99 15.72 9.40 -12.53
CA ARG A 99 17.08 9.59 -11.98
C ARG A 99 17.27 9.08 -10.56
N TRP A 100 16.20 8.99 -9.77
CA TRP A 100 16.26 8.61 -8.36
C TRP A 100 15.23 7.54 -7.99
N SER A 101 14.95 6.62 -8.91
CA SER A 101 14.15 5.41 -8.63
C SER A 101 15.04 4.21 -8.33
N SER A 102 14.53 3.27 -7.53
CA SER A 102 15.24 2.04 -7.18
C SER A 102 15.57 1.21 -8.41
N ARG A 103 16.67 0.46 -8.31
CA ARG A 103 17.03 -0.58 -9.27
C ARG A 103 16.40 -1.88 -8.79
N GLY A 104 15.39 -2.36 -9.51
CA GLY A 104 14.76 -3.64 -9.24
C GLY A 104 15.32 -4.77 -10.12
N HIS A 105 14.99 -6.01 -9.76
CA HIS A 105 15.35 -7.20 -10.55
C HIS A 105 14.78 -7.16 -11.97
N GLU A 106 13.53 -6.72 -12.12
CA GLU A 106 12.81 -6.65 -13.40
C GLU A 106 13.01 -5.31 -14.14
N GLY A 107 13.91 -4.47 -13.64
CA GLY A 107 14.19 -3.16 -14.19
C GLY A 107 13.82 -2.00 -13.26
N ARG A 108 13.69 -0.81 -13.84
CA ARG A 108 13.43 0.44 -13.11
C ARG A 108 12.05 0.97 -13.45
N LEU A 109 11.19 1.04 -12.46
CA LEU A 109 9.93 1.77 -12.53
C LEU A 109 10.16 3.24 -12.14
N TYR A 110 9.45 4.15 -12.78
CA TYR A 110 9.47 5.59 -12.46
C TYR A 110 8.09 6.19 -12.73
N HIS A 111 7.79 7.31 -12.08
CA HIS A 111 6.53 8.01 -12.29
C HIS A 111 6.52 8.71 -13.65
N VAL A 112 5.46 8.47 -14.42
CA VAL A 112 5.08 9.31 -15.58
C VAL A 112 4.52 10.65 -15.08
N GLY A 113 3.79 10.61 -13.95
CA GLY A 113 3.18 11.77 -13.31
C GLY A 113 1.91 12.26 -14.03
N THR A 114 1.29 13.30 -13.47
CA THR A 114 0.16 13.99 -14.08
C THR A 114 0.54 14.65 -15.41
N VAL A 115 -0.45 14.97 -16.24
CA VAL A 115 -0.26 15.82 -17.41
C VAL A 115 0.44 17.12 -16.99
N PRO A 116 1.52 17.54 -17.66
CA PRO A 116 2.24 18.76 -17.30
C PRO A 116 1.32 19.99 -17.29
N GLY A 117 1.41 20.79 -16.23
CA GLY A 117 0.75 22.09 -16.18
C GLY A 117 1.42 23.11 -17.13
N ARG A 118 0.93 24.35 -17.13
CA ARG A 118 1.53 25.45 -17.93
C ARG A 118 3.02 25.70 -17.63
N GLU A 119 3.44 25.40 -16.40
CA GLU A 119 4.84 25.51 -15.96
C GLU A 119 5.68 24.25 -16.25
N GLY A 120 5.13 23.27 -16.97
CA GLY A 120 5.80 22.00 -17.26
C GLY A 120 5.94 21.06 -16.06
N LYS A 121 5.36 21.41 -14.90
CA LYS A 121 5.43 20.61 -13.68
C LYS A 121 4.52 19.38 -13.76
N ILE A 122 5.07 18.24 -13.40
CA ILE A 122 4.36 16.97 -13.21
C ILE A 122 4.32 16.61 -11.72
N TYR A 123 3.29 15.87 -11.31
CA TYR A 123 3.12 15.44 -9.92
C TYR A 123 2.92 13.94 -9.87
N ALA A 124 3.44 13.29 -8.83
CA ALA A 124 2.98 11.94 -8.52
C ALA A 124 1.50 12.00 -8.10
N ALA A 125 0.73 11.02 -8.55
CA ALA A 125 -0.64 10.83 -8.13
C ALA A 125 -0.90 9.34 -7.92
N ASP A 126 -1.81 9.01 -7.01
CA ASP A 126 -2.41 7.69 -6.96
C ASP A 126 -3.84 7.73 -7.48
N LEU A 127 -4.27 6.59 -8.01
CA LEU A 127 -5.64 6.34 -8.44
C LEU A 127 -6.25 5.29 -7.53
N ARG A 128 -7.47 5.53 -7.07
CA ARG A 128 -8.20 4.62 -6.18
C ARG A 128 -9.51 4.24 -6.83
N MET A 129 -9.58 3.00 -7.27
CA MET A 129 -10.80 2.36 -7.74
C MET A 129 -11.46 1.62 -6.58
N MET A 130 -12.76 1.80 -6.42
CA MET A 130 -13.59 1.05 -5.49
C MET A 130 -14.50 0.12 -6.29
N VAL A 131 -14.57 -1.14 -5.86
CA VAL A 131 -15.44 -2.16 -6.47
C VAL A 131 -16.38 -2.74 -5.43
N GLY A 132 -17.59 -3.07 -5.86
CA GLY A 132 -18.55 -3.89 -5.14
C GLY A 132 -18.54 -5.31 -5.70
N ASN A 133 -19.11 -6.26 -4.94
CA ASN A 133 -19.34 -7.63 -5.40
C ASN A 133 -20.82 -7.97 -5.19
N GLY A 134 -21.47 -8.49 -6.23
CA GLY A 134 -22.87 -8.92 -6.21
C GLY A 134 -23.06 -10.28 -6.87
N PRO A 135 -24.30 -10.76 -7.01
CA PRO A 135 -24.60 -12.06 -7.63
C PRO A 135 -24.05 -12.21 -9.06
N SER A 136 -23.92 -11.09 -9.80
CA SER A 136 -23.39 -11.05 -11.17
C SER A 136 -21.87 -10.81 -11.24
N GLY A 137 -21.17 -10.80 -10.10
CA GLY A 137 -19.73 -10.55 -10.01
C GLY A 137 -19.38 -9.13 -9.54
N PHE A 138 -18.13 -8.75 -9.79
CA PHE A 138 -17.61 -7.44 -9.40
C PHE A 138 -18.17 -6.32 -10.29
N PHE A 139 -18.33 -5.12 -9.70
CA PHE A 139 -18.74 -3.91 -10.42
C PHE A 139 -18.05 -2.68 -9.83
N PRO A 140 -17.69 -1.66 -10.64
CA PRO A 140 -17.09 -0.43 -10.14
C PRO A 140 -18.12 0.39 -9.35
N VAL A 141 -17.66 1.05 -8.29
CA VAL A 141 -18.49 1.88 -7.40
C VAL A 141 -18.09 3.34 -7.49
N ALA A 142 -16.80 3.62 -7.39
CA ALA A 142 -16.28 4.98 -7.39
C ALA A 142 -14.80 4.98 -7.74
N ILE A 143 -14.35 6.12 -8.27
CA ILE A 143 -12.95 6.38 -8.55
C ILE A 143 -12.58 7.80 -8.14
N TYR A 144 -11.41 7.94 -7.55
CA TYR A 144 -10.80 9.23 -7.27
C TYR A 144 -9.28 9.09 -7.28
N ALA A 145 -8.59 10.21 -7.41
CA ALA A 145 -7.15 10.26 -7.33
C ALA A 145 -6.70 11.24 -6.25
N ARG A 146 -5.46 11.09 -5.81
CA ARG A 146 -4.82 12.02 -4.87
C ARG A 146 -3.47 12.40 -5.41
N ARG A 147 -3.23 13.71 -5.53
CA ARG A 147 -1.97 14.25 -6.02
C ARG A 147 -1.01 14.52 -4.86
N ALA A 148 0.29 14.35 -5.07
CA ALA A 148 1.32 14.80 -4.14
C ALA A 148 1.30 16.33 -3.96
N ARG A 149 1.94 16.81 -2.88
CA ARG A 149 1.99 18.23 -2.53
C ARG A 149 2.94 19.01 -3.45
N SER A 150 4.10 18.43 -3.72
CA SER A 150 5.16 19.04 -4.50
C SER A 150 5.30 18.36 -5.87
N PRO A 151 5.72 19.10 -6.91
CA PRO A 151 6.02 18.51 -8.21
C PRO A 151 7.22 17.57 -8.12
N LEU A 152 7.28 16.58 -9.01
CA LEU A 152 8.37 15.61 -9.06
C LEU A 152 9.65 16.27 -9.60
N ALA A 153 10.65 16.45 -8.74
CA ALA A 153 11.93 17.00 -9.16
C ALA A 153 12.73 16.03 -10.02
N VAL A 154 13.52 16.57 -10.95
CA VAL A 154 14.44 15.79 -11.80
C VAL A 154 15.53 15.16 -10.94
N ASP A 155 16.11 15.93 -10.03
CA ASP A 155 17.15 15.50 -9.09
C ASP A 155 16.67 15.76 -7.66
N ILE A 156 17.04 14.88 -6.72
CA ILE A 156 16.76 15.07 -5.31
C ILE A 156 18.03 15.54 -4.60
N GLY A 157 18.06 16.81 -4.21
CA GLY A 157 19.17 17.40 -3.45
C GLY A 157 18.96 17.25 -1.94
N GLY A 158 20.05 17.31 -1.17
CA GLY A 158 19.99 17.35 0.29
C GLY A 158 19.17 18.54 0.77
N GLY A 159 17.95 18.28 1.26
CA GLY A 159 17.01 19.30 1.74
C GLY A 159 15.63 19.26 1.08
N GLN A 160 15.48 18.59 -0.08
CA GLN A 160 14.16 18.37 -0.66
C GLN A 160 13.49 17.14 -0.05
N SER A 161 12.26 17.29 0.45
CA SER A 161 11.51 16.16 0.98
C SER A 161 10.98 15.28 -0.17
N SER A 162 11.59 14.12 -0.36
CA SER A 162 11.09 13.03 -1.24
C SER A 162 9.62 12.72 -0.95
N TRP A 163 9.25 12.67 0.34
CA TRP A 163 7.88 12.43 0.76
C TRP A 163 6.89 13.52 0.31
N SER A 164 7.30 14.78 0.21
CA SER A 164 6.42 15.84 -0.32
C SER A 164 6.06 15.64 -1.80
N MET A 165 6.93 14.95 -2.55
CA MET A 165 6.78 14.68 -3.98
C MET A 165 6.11 13.34 -4.27
N LEU A 166 6.21 12.38 -3.36
CA LEU A 166 5.66 11.02 -3.54
C LEU A 166 4.43 10.72 -2.66
N GLY A 167 4.33 11.37 -1.50
CA GLY A 167 3.26 11.17 -0.54
C GLY A 167 1.96 11.82 -1.01
N THR A 168 0.95 10.99 -1.26
CA THR A 168 -0.38 11.41 -1.74
C THR A 168 -1.44 11.46 -0.63
N ASN A 169 -1.13 11.02 0.59
CA ASN A 169 -2.08 11.00 1.70
C ASN A 169 -2.61 12.39 2.02
N LEU A 170 -3.93 12.53 2.18
CA LEU A 170 -4.58 13.83 2.43
C LEU A 170 -4.54 14.22 3.91
N SER A 171 -4.48 13.24 4.82
CA SER A 171 -4.41 13.48 6.26
C SER A 171 -3.03 13.99 6.64
N VAL A 172 -2.99 15.11 7.35
CA VAL A 172 -1.77 15.75 7.84
C VAL A 172 -1.86 15.88 9.35
N ARG A 173 -0.82 15.43 10.06
CA ARG A 173 -0.70 15.62 11.49
C ARG A 173 -0.09 16.99 11.76
N GLN A 174 -0.76 17.79 12.57
CA GLN A 174 -0.32 19.12 12.97
C GLN A 174 0.65 19.05 14.16
N ALA A 175 1.37 20.14 14.41
CA ALA A 175 2.34 20.24 15.51
C ALA A 175 1.69 20.07 16.90
N ASP A 176 0.42 20.47 17.05
CA ASP A 176 -0.38 20.31 18.27
C ASP A 176 -0.95 18.88 18.43
N GLY A 177 -0.64 17.97 17.50
CA GLY A 177 -1.13 16.59 17.50
C GLY A 177 -2.51 16.41 16.87
N SER A 178 -3.18 17.49 16.44
CA SER A 178 -4.45 17.42 15.72
C SER A 178 -4.27 16.91 14.28
N TRP A 179 -5.39 16.56 13.63
CA TRP A 179 -5.41 16.11 12.25
C TRP A 179 -6.12 17.13 11.37
N SER A 180 -5.50 17.44 10.22
CA SER A 180 -6.11 18.21 9.14
C SER A 180 -6.18 17.39 7.86
N THR A 181 -6.94 17.87 6.87
CA THR A 181 -7.08 17.22 5.56
C THR A 181 -6.85 18.23 4.44
N GLU A 182 -5.89 17.93 3.57
CA GLU A 182 -5.58 18.72 2.36
C GLU A 182 -6.49 18.30 1.19
N SER A 183 -7.76 18.72 1.26
CA SER A 183 -8.80 18.31 0.31
C SER A 183 -8.59 18.87 -1.10
N GLU A 184 -7.84 19.95 -1.25
CA GLU A 184 -7.50 20.57 -2.53
C GLU A 184 -6.60 19.70 -3.42
N ARG A 185 -6.01 18.63 -2.87
CA ARG A 185 -5.24 17.62 -3.61
C ARG A 185 -6.06 16.41 -4.04
N LEU A 186 -7.33 16.34 -3.63
CA LEU A 186 -8.27 15.33 -4.08
C LEU A 186 -8.69 15.65 -5.52
N MET A 187 -8.54 14.69 -6.41
CA MET A 187 -8.92 14.81 -7.81
C MET A 187 -10.09 13.87 -8.08
N LEU A 188 -11.26 14.45 -8.29
CA LEU A 188 -12.48 13.70 -8.57
C LEU A 188 -12.57 13.35 -10.06
N MET A 189 -13.38 12.35 -10.39
CA MET A 189 -13.72 12.02 -11.78
C MET A 189 -14.72 13.04 -12.34
N ASP A 190 -14.28 14.29 -12.49
CA ASP A 190 -15.00 15.35 -13.17
C ASP A 190 -14.25 15.78 -14.45
N SER A 191 -14.93 16.53 -15.31
CA SER A 191 -14.37 16.98 -16.60
C SER A 191 -13.16 17.92 -16.47
N ARG A 192 -12.87 18.44 -15.28
CA ARG A 192 -11.80 19.41 -15.04
C ARG A 192 -10.54 18.72 -14.53
N ASP A 193 -10.67 17.88 -13.51
CA ASP A 193 -9.55 17.31 -12.79
C ASP A 193 -9.09 15.99 -13.39
N PHE A 194 -10.01 15.16 -13.90
CA PHE A 194 -9.64 13.84 -14.43
C PHE A 194 -8.69 13.94 -15.64
N ASN A 195 -8.93 14.91 -16.52
CA ASN A 195 -8.07 15.17 -17.69
C ASN A 195 -6.63 15.54 -17.32
N ARG A 196 -6.39 16.02 -16.08
CA ARG A 196 -5.04 16.34 -15.59
C ARG A 196 -4.26 15.09 -15.17
N LEU A 197 -4.93 13.97 -14.89
CA LEU A 197 -4.25 12.73 -14.51
C LEU A 197 -3.54 12.07 -15.69
N GLY A 198 -4.03 12.28 -16.92
CA GLY A 198 -3.49 11.63 -18.11
C GLY A 198 -3.83 10.13 -18.18
N VAL A 199 -4.92 9.73 -17.54
CA VAL A 199 -5.40 8.34 -17.46
C VAL A 199 -6.40 8.10 -18.61
N GLY A 200 -6.12 7.09 -19.43
CA GLY A 200 -6.96 6.64 -20.53
C GLY A 200 -7.94 5.53 -20.12
N PHE A 201 -8.70 5.04 -21.10
CA PHE A 201 -9.62 3.92 -20.87
C PHE A 201 -8.88 2.63 -20.47
N ASP A 202 -7.76 2.33 -21.14
CA ASP A 202 -6.96 1.14 -20.85
C ASP A 202 -6.41 1.16 -19.41
N ASP A 203 -5.98 2.33 -18.92
CA ASP A 203 -5.56 2.51 -17.52
C ASP A 203 -6.71 2.29 -16.53
N LEU A 204 -7.94 2.66 -16.89
CA LEU A 204 -9.13 2.41 -16.07
C LEU A 204 -9.50 0.93 -16.04
N VAL A 205 -9.38 0.24 -17.16
CA VAL A 205 -9.56 -1.22 -17.25
C VAL A 205 -8.52 -1.91 -16.37
N GLU A 206 -7.25 -1.53 -16.50
CA GLU A 206 -6.17 -2.07 -15.67
C GLU A 206 -6.39 -1.78 -14.18
N ALA A 207 -6.78 -0.55 -13.82
CA ALA A 207 -7.09 -0.20 -12.43
C ALA A 207 -8.24 -1.05 -11.86
N TYR A 208 -9.26 -1.36 -12.67
CA TYR A 208 -10.34 -2.27 -12.29
C TYR A 208 -9.83 -3.69 -12.07
N LEU A 209 -9.06 -4.25 -13.02
CA LEU A 209 -8.48 -5.59 -12.91
C LEU A 209 -7.58 -5.72 -11.67
N GLN A 210 -6.63 -4.80 -11.50
CA GLN A 210 -5.73 -4.77 -10.33
C GLN A 210 -6.51 -4.72 -9.01
N THR A 211 -7.62 -3.96 -8.97
CA THR A 211 -8.46 -3.86 -7.78
C THR A 211 -9.19 -5.17 -7.50
N VAL A 212 -9.79 -5.80 -8.52
CA VAL A 212 -10.49 -7.08 -8.38
C VAL A 212 -9.53 -8.19 -7.93
N LEU A 213 -8.35 -8.29 -8.55
CA LEU A 213 -7.34 -9.28 -8.18
C LEU A 213 -6.85 -9.06 -6.73
N SER A 214 -6.56 -7.80 -6.37
CA SER A 214 -6.11 -7.44 -5.02
C SER A 214 -7.15 -7.77 -3.96
N VAL A 215 -8.42 -7.42 -4.18
CA VAL A 215 -9.53 -7.75 -3.25
C VAL A 215 -9.68 -9.26 -3.10
N THR A 216 -9.61 -10.00 -4.20
CA THR A 216 -9.70 -11.47 -4.21
C THR A 216 -8.55 -12.11 -3.44
N ALA A 217 -7.31 -11.64 -3.62
CA ALA A 217 -6.15 -12.11 -2.89
C ALA A 217 -6.29 -11.90 -1.37
N ILE A 218 -6.75 -10.72 -0.94
CA ILE A 218 -6.98 -10.41 0.48
C ILE A 218 -8.10 -11.29 1.06
N ASP A 219 -9.20 -11.47 0.33
CA ASP A 219 -10.30 -12.34 0.77
C ASP A 219 -9.86 -13.80 0.89
N SER A 220 -9.09 -14.31 -0.07
CA SER A 220 -8.48 -15.64 -0.03
C SER A 220 -7.58 -15.81 1.21
N MET A 221 -6.72 -14.83 1.49
CA MET A 221 -5.88 -14.84 2.70
C MET A 221 -6.72 -14.80 3.99
N ALA A 222 -7.79 -14.00 4.03
CA ALA A 222 -8.70 -13.95 5.18
C ALA A 222 -9.39 -15.29 5.45
N LYS A 223 -9.85 -15.96 4.38
CA LYS A 223 -10.41 -17.33 4.44
C LYS A 223 -9.37 -18.34 4.93
N ASN A 224 -8.12 -18.24 4.48
CA ASN A 224 -7.04 -19.12 4.93
C ASN A 224 -6.71 -18.95 6.42
N LEU A 225 -6.82 -17.71 6.94
CA LEU A 225 -6.61 -17.39 8.35
C LEU A 225 -7.78 -17.71 9.25
N THR A 226 -8.89 -18.21 8.70
CA THR A 226 -10.06 -18.64 9.46
C THR A 226 -10.33 -20.12 9.25
N THR A 227 -10.91 -20.77 10.24
CA THR A 227 -11.40 -22.15 10.10
C THR A 227 -12.80 -22.13 9.51
N GLN A 228 -13.28 -23.28 9.03
CA GLN A 228 -14.68 -23.42 8.59
C GLN A 228 -15.69 -23.06 9.69
N LYS A 229 -15.30 -23.12 10.96
CA LYS A 229 -16.10 -22.69 12.13
C LYS A 229 -15.91 -21.21 12.51
N GLY A 230 -15.32 -20.39 11.64
CA GLY A 230 -15.07 -18.97 11.89
C GLY A 230 -13.96 -18.65 12.90
N ARG A 231 -13.28 -19.66 13.48
CA ARG A 231 -12.20 -19.42 14.44
C ARG A 231 -10.92 -18.96 13.75
N PHE A 232 -10.25 -17.96 14.34
CA PHE A 232 -9.00 -17.42 13.84
C PHE A 232 -7.82 -18.39 14.05
N ARG A 233 -7.03 -18.63 13.00
CA ARG A 233 -5.88 -19.53 13.01
C ARG A 233 -4.63 -18.81 13.53
N ARG A 234 -4.57 -18.63 14.86
CA ARG A 234 -3.47 -17.92 15.56
C ARG A 234 -2.06 -18.41 15.18
N LYS A 235 -1.84 -19.72 15.11
CA LYS A 235 -0.53 -20.30 14.72
C LYS A 235 -0.12 -19.92 13.29
N LEU A 236 -1.06 -20.00 12.34
CA LEU A 236 -0.81 -19.61 10.94
C LEU A 236 -0.58 -18.11 10.82
N PHE A 237 -1.32 -17.29 11.57
CA PHE A 237 -1.08 -15.85 11.60
C PHE A 237 0.33 -15.51 12.08
N ALA A 238 0.77 -16.13 13.18
CA ALA A 238 2.11 -15.93 13.74
C ALA A 238 3.22 -16.39 12.77
N SER A 239 3.02 -17.47 12.03
CA SER A 239 4.01 -17.88 11.01
C SER A 239 4.08 -16.91 9.82
N LEU A 240 2.97 -16.25 9.48
CA LEU A 240 2.92 -15.28 8.38
C LEU A 240 3.34 -13.86 8.81
N ASN A 241 3.33 -13.56 10.11
CA ASN A 241 3.75 -12.28 10.68
C ASN A 241 4.73 -12.54 11.83
N PRO A 242 6.01 -12.80 11.52
CA PRO A 242 6.99 -13.29 12.49
C PRO A 242 7.59 -12.17 13.37
N ASP A 243 6.82 -11.11 13.64
CA ASP A 243 7.22 -10.06 14.57
C ASP A 243 6.71 -10.41 15.98
N PRO A 244 7.61 -10.67 16.95
CA PRO A 244 7.19 -11.11 18.29
C PRO A 244 6.29 -10.09 18.98
N THR A 245 6.60 -8.80 18.86
CA THR A 245 5.82 -7.72 19.49
C THR A 245 4.38 -7.71 18.95
N LEU A 246 4.19 -7.82 17.63
CA LEU A 246 2.86 -7.92 17.06
C LEU A 246 2.12 -9.19 17.50
N VAL A 247 2.82 -10.33 17.50
CA VAL A 247 2.22 -11.60 17.91
C VAL A 247 1.74 -11.49 19.36
N ASP A 248 2.54 -10.93 20.26
CA ASP A 248 2.16 -10.75 21.66
C ASP A 248 0.94 -9.82 21.80
N GLU A 249 0.92 -8.71 21.07
CA GLU A 249 -0.22 -7.78 21.03
C GLU A 249 -1.53 -8.46 20.60
N ILE A 250 -1.49 -9.30 19.57
CA ILE A 250 -2.68 -9.94 19.02
C ILE A 250 -3.09 -11.18 19.82
N MET A 251 -2.11 -11.95 20.32
CA MET A 251 -2.40 -13.24 20.97
C MET A 251 -2.90 -13.11 22.40
N HIS A 252 -2.66 -11.99 23.07
CA HIS A 252 -3.17 -11.74 24.42
C HIS A 252 -4.49 -10.94 24.45
N LEU A 253 -5.09 -10.65 23.29
CA LEU A 253 -6.43 -10.07 23.24
C LEU A 253 -7.48 -11.09 23.75
N PRO A 254 -8.39 -10.68 24.65
CA PRO A 254 -9.49 -11.54 25.08
C PRO A 254 -10.30 -11.99 23.87
N VAL A 255 -10.61 -13.28 23.80
CA VAL A 255 -11.49 -13.84 22.77
C VAL A 255 -12.85 -13.15 22.93
N PRO A 256 -13.37 -12.47 21.89
CA PRO A 256 -14.75 -11.98 21.95
C PRO A 256 -15.67 -13.17 22.21
N PRO A 257 -16.70 -13.05 23.08
CA PRO A 257 -17.67 -14.12 23.25
C PRO A 257 -18.22 -14.53 21.88
N ASP A 258 -18.37 -15.84 21.66
CA ASP A 258 -18.84 -16.42 20.40
C ASP A 258 -20.02 -15.61 19.88
N VAL A 259 -19.88 -14.98 18.71
CA VAL A 259 -21.00 -14.33 18.04
C VAL A 259 -21.97 -15.45 17.67
N PRO A 260 -23.21 -15.48 18.21
CA PRO A 260 -24.16 -16.51 17.86
C PRO A 260 -24.33 -16.52 16.35
N SER A 261 -24.32 -17.70 15.73
CA SER A 261 -24.75 -17.84 14.34
C SER A 261 -26.16 -17.26 14.25
N GLY A 262 -26.28 -16.08 13.63
CA GLY A 262 -27.57 -15.45 13.38
C GLY A 262 -28.48 -16.43 12.66
N PRO A 263 -29.79 -16.45 12.96
CA PRO A 263 -30.70 -17.35 12.30
C PRO A 263 -30.65 -17.10 10.80
N SER A 264 -30.59 -18.18 10.01
CA SER A 264 -30.76 -18.15 8.57
C SER A 264 -32.14 -17.56 8.26
N SER A 265 -32.21 -16.26 8.02
CA SER A 265 -33.40 -15.61 7.50
C SER A 265 -33.52 -15.98 6.03
N SER A 266 -34.27 -17.05 5.75
CA SER A 266 -34.88 -17.24 4.43
C SER A 266 -35.70 -16.00 4.09
N PRO A 267 -35.55 -15.38 2.91
CA PRO A 267 -36.41 -14.28 2.53
C PRO A 267 -37.82 -14.83 2.28
N GLN A 268 -38.75 -14.52 3.18
CA GLN A 268 -40.17 -14.57 2.85
C GLN A 268 -40.49 -13.34 2.02
N LEU A 269 -40.77 -13.59 0.74
CA LEU A 269 -41.41 -12.65 -0.17
C LEU A 269 -42.78 -12.23 0.38
N VAL A 270 -42.98 -10.92 0.48
CA VAL A 270 -44.29 -10.27 0.33
C VAL A 270 -44.12 -9.19 -0.72
#